data_AF-A0A2W1U658-F1
#
_entry.id   AF-A0A2W1U658-F1
#
_cell.length_a   1.000
_cell.length_b   1.000
_cell.length_c   1.000
_cell.angle_alpha   90.00
_cell.angle_beta   90.00
_cell.angle_gamma   90.00
#
_symmetry.space_group_name_H-M   'P 1'
#
loop_
_entity.id
_entity.type
_entity.pdbx_description
1 polymer ?
#
loop_
_entity_poly.entity_id
_entity_poly.type
_entity_poly.pdbx_seq_one_letter_code
_entity_poly.pdbx_strand_id
1 'polypeptide(L)'
;MGNEPPDLSSIPGIKRDERIVFEYGTPETAFRIASDGSGYKFEIRDKGSIWPLAWFSCLADAERYVLVREGEARNDAPWFDGKAMTPAGVDLIEDNSDRELRWHIDGEEHIVRTLFDIEWSLVYRLAWVRERSLAEVIEIVSGSSPGTQVGSI
;
A
#
# COMPACT_ATOMS: atom_id res chain seq x y z
N MET A 1 12.87 31.16 -4.05
CA MET A 1 12.36 30.60 -2.78
C MET A 1 10.88 30.89 -2.76
N GLY A 2 10.03 29.89 -3.04
CA GLY A 2 8.58 30.04 -2.92
C GLY A 2 8.20 29.87 -1.45
N ASN A 3 7.30 30.71 -0.94
CA ASN A 3 6.73 30.51 0.38
C ASN A 3 6.03 29.15 0.40
N GLU A 4 6.44 28.28 1.31
CA GLU A 4 5.71 27.06 1.62
C GLU A 4 4.29 27.49 2.03
N PRO A 5 3.23 26.98 1.39
CA PRO A 5 1.87 27.35 1.76
C PRO A 5 1.67 27.06 3.25
N PRO A 6 0.91 27.92 3.96
CA PRO A 6 0.70 27.74 5.38
C PRO A 6 0.14 26.34 5.63
N ASP A 7 0.68 25.65 6.62
CA ASP A 7 0.18 24.36 7.07
C ASP A 7 -1.24 24.53 7.63
N LEU A 8 -2.23 24.34 6.76
CA LEU A 8 -3.65 24.42 7.09
C LEU A 8 -4.05 23.37 8.14
N SER A 9 -3.21 22.34 8.38
CA SER A 9 -3.50 21.31 9.38
C SER A 9 -3.47 21.86 10.82
N SER A 10 -2.84 23.02 11.04
CA SER A 10 -2.66 23.63 12.35
C SER A 10 -3.74 24.66 12.74
N ILE A 11 -4.74 24.93 11.88
CA ILE A 11 -5.73 26.00 12.09
C ILE A 11 -6.91 25.51 12.96
N PRO A 12 -7.20 26.18 14.10
CA PRO A 12 -8.38 25.88 14.91
C PRO A 12 -9.69 26.08 14.14
N GLY A 13 -10.61 25.11 14.21
CA GLY A 13 -11.94 25.17 13.59
C GLY A 13 -12.08 24.49 12.23
N ILE A 14 -10.97 24.02 11.63
CA ILE A 14 -11.03 23.16 10.45
C ILE A 14 -11.44 21.74 10.90
N LYS A 15 -12.59 21.25 10.40
CA LYS A 15 -13.02 19.87 10.64
C LYS A 15 -12.05 18.92 9.94
N ARG A 16 -11.38 18.08 10.72
CA ARG A 16 -10.58 16.96 10.22
C ARG A 16 -11.50 15.80 9.90
N ASP A 17 -11.24 15.11 8.80
CA ASP A 17 -11.81 13.79 8.61
C ASP A 17 -11.00 12.81 9.45
N GLU A 18 -11.52 12.46 10.64
CA GLU A 18 -10.86 11.58 11.62
C GLU A 18 -10.59 10.16 11.07
N ARG A 19 -11.13 9.84 9.90
CA ARG A 19 -10.87 8.59 9.20
C ARG A 19 -9.52 8.58 8.48
N ILE A 20 -8.92 9.73 8.18
CA ILE A 20 -7.63 9.76 7.46
C ILE A 20 -6.50 9.49 8.45
N VAL A 21 -5.81 8.36 8.25
CA VAL A 21 -4.70 7.91 9.08
C VAL A 21 -3.38 8.51 8.60
N PHE A 22 -3.21 8.61 7.28
CA PHE A 22 -1.99 9.06 6.63
C PHE A 22 -2.35 9.69 5.28
N GLU A 23 -1.71 10.81 4.91
CA GLU A 23 -1.87 11.45 3.59
C GLU A 23 -0.52 12.05 3.15
N TYR A 24 -0.20 11.95 1.86
CA TYR A 24 0.97 12.56 1.24
C TYR A 24 0.70 12.98 -0.20
N GLY A 25 1.52 13.89 -0.74
CA GLY A 25 1.38 14.43 -2.09
C GLY A 25 1.13 15.94 -2.08
N THR A 26 0.38 16.42 -3.07
CA THR A 26 0.04 17.83 -3.24
C THR A 26 -1.43 18.10 -2.90
N PRO A 27 -1.83 19.38 -2.75
CA PRO A 27 -3.25 19.72 -2.58
C PRO A 27 -4.15 19.25 -3.73
N GLU A 28 -3.62 19.14 -4.94
CA GLU A 28 -4.36 18.72 -6.13
C GLU A 28 -4.36 17.20 -6.33
N THR A 29 -3.24 16.54 -6.00
CA THR A 29 -3.06 15.11 -6.17
C THR A 29 -2.41 14.53 -4.92
N ALA A 30 -3.14 13.72 -4.16
CA ALA A 30 -2.66 13.13 -2.91
C ALA A 30 -3.01 11.64 -2.85
N PHE A 31 -2.21 10.88 -2.13
CA PHE A 31 -2.50 9.51 -1.74
C PHE A 31 -2.72 9.45 -0.24
N ARG A 32 -3.64 8.60 0.20
CA ARG A 32 -4.00 8.52 1.62
C ARG A 32 -4.45 7.14 2.04
N ILE A 33 -4.30 6.87 3.33
CA ILE A 33 -4.91 5.74 4.02
C ILE A 33 -6.12 6.27 4.80
N ALA A 34 -7.31 5.77 4.48
CA ALA A 34 -8.56 6.11 5.15
C ALA A 34 -9.15 4.87 5.84
N SER A 35 -9.51 4.96 7.12
CA SER A 35 -10.28 3.91 7.80
C SER A 35 -11.76 3.99 7.42
N ASP A 36 -12.37 2.84 7.15
CA ASP A 36 -13.82 2.74 6.89
C ASP A 36 -14.58 2.02 8.00
N GLY A 37 -13.92 1.76 9.14
CA GLY A 37 -14.48 1.03 10.29
C GLY A 37 -14.42 -0.49 10.16
N SER A 38 -14.22 -1.03 8.95
CA SER A 38 -14.00 -2.46 8.70
C SER A 38 -12.55 -2.79 8.34
N GLY A 39 -11.80 -1.79 7.89
CA GLY A 39 -10.39 -1.88 7.55
C GLY A 39 -9.87 -0.52 7.08
N TYR A 40 -8.99 -0.56 6.09
CA TYR A 40 -8.23 0.58 5.60
C TYR A 40 -8.24 0.61 4.07
N LYS A 41 -8.56 1.77 3.49
CA LYS A 41 -8.51 2.03 2.05
C LYS A 41 -7.28 2.85 1.72
N PHE A 42 -6.49 2.39 0.76
CA PHE A 42 -5.52 3.24 0.10
C PHE A 42 -6.20 3.93 -1.08
N GLU A 43 -6.29 5.25 -1.03
CA GLU A 43 -7.07 6.07 -1.96
C GLU A 43 -6.18 7.09 -2.65
N ILE A 44 -6.48 7.39 -3.91
CA ILE A 44 -5.95 8.56 -4.60
C ILE A 44 -7.02 9.65 -4.60
N ARG A 45 -6.61 10.87 -4.24
CA ARG A 45 -7.34 12.10 -4.49
C ARG A 45 -6.72 12.77 -5.71
N ASP A 46 -7.50 13.02 -6.75
CA ASP A 46 -7.08 13.81 -7.91
C ASP A 46 -8.14 14.88 -8.22
N LYS A 47 -7.74 16.15 -8.16
CA LYS A 47 -8.57 17.34 -8.44
C LYS A 47 -9.93 17.30 -7.70
N GLY A 48 -9.90 16.87 -6.45
CA GLY A 48 -11.09 16.79 -5.57
C GLY A 48 -11.94 15.53 -5.73
N SER A 49 -11.65 14.66 -6.71
CA SER A 49 -12.23 13.31 -6.79
C SER A 49 -11.40 12.34 -5.97
N ILE A 50 -12.04 11.35 -5.34
CA ILE A 50 -11.37 10.32 -4.54
C ILE A 50 -11.76 8.96 -5.07
N TRP A 51 -10.76 8.11 -5.31
CA TRP A 51 -10.95 6.73 -5.77
C TRP A 51 -10.14 5.77 -4.88
N PRO A 52 -10.77 4.72 -4.33
CA PRO A 52 -10.04 3.65 -3.66
C PRO A 52 -9.26 2.83 -4.69
N LEU A 53 -8.00 2.51 -4.38
CA LEU A 53 -7.13 1.67 -5.21
C LEU A 53 -7.01 0.26 -4.64
N ALA A 54 -6.83 0.19 -3.31
CA ALA A 54 -6.70 -1.05 -2.56
C ALA A 54 -7.37 -0.96 -1.20
N TRP A 55 -7.77 -2.11 -0.65
CA TRP A 55 -8.33 -2.25 0.68
C TRP A 55 -7.56 -3.31 1.47
N PHE A 56 -7.38 -3.07 2.76
CA PHE A 56 -6.60 -3.87 3.69
C PHE A 56 -7.43 -4.09 4.96
N SER A 57 -7.44 -5.30 5.51
CA SER A 57 -8.01 -5.54 6.84
C SER A 57 -7.16 -4.91 7.95
N CYS A 58 -5.84 -4.82 7.75
CA CYS A 58 -4.88 -4.39 8.76
C CYS A 58 -4.13 -3.12 8.33
N LEU A 59 -3.94 -2.17 9.26
CA LEU A 59 -3.22 -0.92 8.99
C LEU A 59 -1.76 -1.17 8.57
N ALA A 60 -1.11 -2.13 9.22
CA ALA A 60 0.30 -2.41 9.00
C ALA A 60 0.58 -2.87 7.55
N ASP A 61 -0.39 -3.49 6.89
CA ASP A 61 -0.28 -3.84 5.47
C ASP A 61 -0.48 -2.63 4.56
N ALA A 62 -1.43 -1.75 4.90
CA ALA A 62 -1.64 -0.49 4.18
C ALA A 62 -0.39 0.41 4.25
N GLU A 63 0.29 0.48 5.39
CA GLU A 63 1.56 1.21 5.54
C GLU A 63 2.69 0.59 4.71
N ARG A 64 2.84 -0.74 4.73
CA ARG A 64 3.80 -1.44 3.85
C ARG A 64 3.48 -1.24 2.38
N TYR A 65 2.20 -1.21 2.03
CA TYR A 65 1.75 -0.97 0.65
C TYR A 65 2.23 0.38 0.13
N VAL A 66 2.15 1.43 0.96
CA VAL A 66 2.71 2.75 0.61
C VAL A 66 4.19 2.61 0.25
N LEU A 67 4.98 1.90 1.07
CA LEU A 67 6.41 1.73 0.81
C LEU A 67 6.68 0.96 -0.49
N VAL A 68 5.93 -0.12 -0.74
CA VAL A 68 6.04 -0.92 -1.97
C VAL A 68 5.69 -0.09 -3.19
N ARG A 69 4.60 0.67 -3.14
CA ARG A 69 4.13 1.53 -4.22
C ARG A 69 5.14 2.61 -4.55
N GLU A 70 5.56 3.36 -3.53
CA GLU A 70 6.50 4.46 -3.70
C GLU A 70 7.90 3.95 -4.09
N GLY A 71 8.24 2.73 -3.65
CA GLY A 71 9.40 1.99 -4.09
C GLY A 71 9.38 1.70 -5.59
N GLU A 72 8.28 1.13 -6.08
CA GLU A 72 8.07 0.83 -7.50
C GLU A 72 8.14 2.08 -8.39
N ALA A 73 7.57 3.20 -7.94
CA ALA A 73 7.64 4.46 -8.66
C ALA A 73 9.07 5.04 -8.75
N ARG A 74 9.94 4.74 -7.78
CA ARG A 74 11.34 5.23 -7.74
C ARG A 74 12.35 4.28 -8.37
N ASN A 75 12.07 2.98 -8.33
CA ASN A 75 13.01 1.93 -8.66
C ASN A 75 12.30 0.84 -9.48
N ASP A 76 12.71 0.71 -10.74
CA ASP A 76 12.17 -0.24 -11.70
C ASP A 76 12.85 -1.62 -11.64
N ALA A 77 13.71 -1.86 -10.64
CA ALA A 77 14.38 -3.14 -10.44
C ALA A 77 13.36 -4.30 -10.38
N PRO A 78 13.64 -5.42 -11.05
CA PRO A 78 12.71 -6.54 -11.12
C PRO A 78 12.56 -7.23 -9.77
N TRP A 79 11.31 -7.45 -9.38
CA TRP A 79 10.93 -8.24 -8.20
C TRP A 79 10.74 -9.72 -8.51
N PHE A 80 10.40 -10.03 -9.75
CA PHE A 80 10.05 -11.37 -10.20
C PHE A 80 10.81 -11.70 -11.47
N ASP A 81 11.31 -12.93 -11.57
CA ASP A 81 11.83 -13.47 -12.82
C ASP A 81 10.66 -13.93 -13.71
N GLY A 82 9.94 -12.96 -14.27
CA GLY A 82 8.73 -13.17 -15.06
C GLY A 82 7.44 -12.71 -14.37
N LYS A 83 6.44 -13.59 -14.30
CA LYS A 83 5.10 -13.25 -13.77
C LYS A 83 5.16 -13.04 -12.26
N ALA A 84 4.41 -12.05 -11.75
CA ALA A 84 4.21 -11.90 -10.31
C ALA A 84 3.59 -13.16 -9.69
N MET A 85 4.13 -13.61 -8.57
CA MET A 85 3.73 -14.85 -7.89
C MET A 85 3.38 -14.61 -6.44
N THR A 86 2.47 -15.42 -5.90
CA THR A 86 2.19 -15.49 -4.47
C THR A 86 3.33 -16.23 -3.75
N PRO A 87 3.84 -15.70 -2.63
CA PRO A 87 4.77 -16.43 -1.77
C PRO A 87 4.06 -17.56 -1.01
N ALA A 88 4.83 -18.50 -0.46
CA ALA A 88 4.30 -19.56 0.40
C ALA A 88 3.57 -18.96 1.63
N GLY A 89 2.47 -19.61 2.02
CA GLY A 89 1.63 -19.16 3.14
C GLY A 89 0.65 -18.03 2.80
N VAL A 90 0.54 -17.66 1.52
CA VAL A 90 -0.43 -16.67 1.02
C VAL A 90 -1.40 -17.34 0.07
N ASP A 91 -2.68 -17.28 0.40
CA ASP A 91 -3.76 -17.80 -0.41
C ASP A 91 -4.28 -16.71 -1.35
N LEU A 92 -4.52 -17.09 -2.61
CA LEU A 92 -5.20 -16.26 -3.60
C LEU A 92 -6.62 -16.79 -3.79
N ILE A 93 -7.61 -15.95 -3.48
CA ILE A 93 -9.02 -16.26 -3.65
C ILE A 93 -9.56 -15.41 -4.80
N GLU A 94 -10.17 -16.07 -5.79
CA GLU A 94 -10.75 -15.46 -7.00
C GLU A 94 -12.20 -15.96 -7.15
N ASP A 95 -13.19 -15.07 -7.05
CA ASP A 95 -14.61 -15.37 -7.32
C ASP A 95 -15.28 -14.25 -8.12
N ASN A 96 -15.67 -14.55 -9.36
CA ASN A 96 -16.62 -13.83 -10.24
C ASN A 96 -16.50 -12.29 -10.37
N SER A 97 -15.47 -11.65 -9.82
CA SER A 97 -15.05 -10.24 -9.95
C SER A 97 -14.20 -9.80 -8.76
N ASP A 98 -14.29 -10.51 -7.63
CA ASP A 98 -13.50 -10.26 -6.44
C ASP A 98 -12.25 -11.13 -6.43
N ARG A 99 -11.13 -10.47 -6.18
CA ARG A 99 -9.82 -11.10 -6.05
C ARG A 99 -9.16 -10.56 -4.80
N GLU A 100 -8.66 -11.47 -3.97
CA GLU A 100 -8.02 -11.11 -2.70
C GLU A 100 -6.86 -12.04 -2.37
N LEU A 101 -5.84 -11.48 -1.71
CA LEU A 101 -4.83 -12.26 -1.02
C LEU A 101 -5.20 -12.37 0.44
N ARG A 102 -4.99 -13.56 1.00
CA ARG A 102 -5.13 -13.84 2.43
C ARG A 102 -3.89 -14.49 2.99
N TRP A 103 -3.54 -14.12 4.22
CA TRP A 103 -2.49 -14.77 4.98
C TRP A 103 -2.73 -14.59 6.48
N HIS A 104 -1.92 -15.26 7.30
CA HIS A 104 -2.00 -15.16 8.75
C HIS A 104 -0.65 -14.76 9.34
N ILE A 105 -0.64 -13.80 10.26
CA ILE A 105 0.53 -13.41 11.06
C ILE A 105 0.10 -13.42 12.52
N ASP A 106 0.82 -14.15 13.38
CA ASP A 106 0.53 -14.24 14.81
C ASP A 106 -0.93 -14.62 15.17
N GLY A 107 -1.61 -15.35 14.27
CA GLY A 107 -3.00 -15.78 14.43
C GLY A 107 -4.06 -14.75 13.99
N GLU A 108 -3.65 -13.57 13.53
CA GLU A 108 -4.53 -12.59 12.89
C GLU A 108 -4.65 -12.89 11.39
N GLU A 109 -5.86 -12.77 10.83
CA GLU A 109 -6.11 -12.89 9.39
C GLU A 109 -5.88 -11.54 8.71
N HIS A 110 -5.03 -11.54 7.69
CA HIS A 110 -4.73 -10.39 6.85
C HIS A 110 -5.36 -10.60 5.48
N ILE A 111 -6.11 -9.60 5.01
CA ILE A 111 -6.83 -9.62 3.74
C ILE A 111 -6.48 -8.37 2.95
N VAL A 112 -6.08 -8.56 1.69
CA VAL A 112 -5.81 -7.46 0.77
C VAL A 112 -6.58 -7.63 -0.53
N ARG A 113 -7.24 -6.55 -0.94
CA ARG A 113 -8.07 -6.46 -2.15
C ARG A 113 -7.62 -5.29 -3.00
N THR A 114 -7.67 -5.41 -4.32
CA THR A 114 -7.54 -4.27 -5.23
C THR A 114 -8.77 -4.16 -6.11
N LEU A 115 -9.09 -2.93 -6.52
CA LEU A 115 -10.17 -2.67 -7.46
C LEU A 115 -9.69 -2.58 -8.91
N PHE A 116 -8.37 -2.59 -9.11
CA PHE A 116 -7.74 -2.41 -10.41
C PHE A 116 -6.70 -3.48 -10.68
N ASP A 117 -6.71 -3.99 -11.93
CA ASP A 117 -5.81 -5.05 -12.34
C ASP A 117 -4.33 -4.66 -12.23
N ILE A 118 -4.04 -3.38 -12.49
CA ILE A 118 -2.68 -2.84 -12.46
C ILE A 118 -2.06 -2.89 -11.05
N GLU A 119 -2.89 -2.82 -10.00
CA GLU A 119 -2.42 -2.81 -8.61
C GLU A 119 -2.05 -4.23 -8.11
N TRP A 120 -2.42 -5.30 -8.83
CA TRP A 120 -2.09 -6.68 -8.41
C TRP A 120 -0.59 -6.93 -8.33
N SER A 121 0.20 -6.34 -9.24
CA SER A 121 1.65 -6.44 -9.18
C SER A 121 2.19 -5.92 -7.84
N LEU A 122 1.64 -4.81 -7.33
CA LEU A 122 2.02 -4.22 -6.05
C LEU A 122 1.54 -5.07 -4.87
N VAL A 123 0.33 -5.62 -4.94
CA VAL A 123 -0.20 -6.50 -3.89
C VAL A 123 0.59 -7.80 -3.78
N TYR A 124 1.09 -8.35 -4.90
CA TYR A 124 2.03 -9.47 -4.84
C TYR A 124 3.34 -9.08 -4.16
N ARG A 125 3.92 -7.92 -4.50
CA ARG A 125 5.15 -7.44 -3.84
C ARG A 125 4.94 -7.22 -2.34
N LEU A 126 3.77 -6.69 -1.94
CA LEU A 126 3.37 -6.59 -0.54
C LEU A 126 3.38 -7.95 0.15
N ALA A 127 2.78 -8.98 -0.47
CA ALA A 127 2.74 -10.32 0.09
C ALA A 127 4.15 -10.92 0.35
N TRP A 128 5.14 -10.57 -0.48
CA TRP A 128 6.54 -10.97 -0.31
C TRP A 128 7.25 -10.27 0.86
N VAL A 129 6.74 -9.13 1.32
CA VAL A 129 7.29 -8.36 2.45
C VAL A 129 6.36 -8.31 3.66
N ARG A 130 5.28 -9.10 3.68
CA ARG A 130 4.20 -9.04 4.69
C ARG A 130 4.69 -9.20 6.14
N GLU A 131 5.70 -10.05 6.36
CA GLU A 131 6.29 -10.31 7.68
C GLU A 131 7.51 -9.43 7.98
N ARG A 132 7.93 -8.58 7.04
CA ARG A 132 9.11 -7.71 7.19
C ARG A 132 8.77 -6.46 7.99
N SER A 133 9.73 -5.95 8.76
CA SER A 133 9.62 -4.63 9.39
C SER A 133 9.63 -3.52 8.32
N LEU A 134 9.07 -2.35 8.62
CA LEU A 134 9.07 -1.21 7.68
C LEU A 134 10.49 -0.82 7.23
N ALA A 135 11.48 -0.92 8.12
CA ALA A 135 12.88 -0.65 7.80
C ALA A 135 13.42 -1.64 6.74
N GLU A 136 13.17 -2.93 6.91
CA GLU A 136 13.54 -3.95 5.91
C GLU A 136 12.79 -3.72 4.59
N VAL A 137 11.51 -3.34 4.62
CA VAL A 137 10.77 -3.01 3.39
C VAL A 137 11.42 -1.86 2.65
N ILE A 138 11.84 -0.79 3.36
CA ILE A 138 12.55 0.35 2.76
C ILE A 138 13.85 -0.10 2.08
N GLU A 139 14.63 -0.95 2.74
CA GLU A 139 15.87 -1.50 2.19
C GLU A 139 15.59 -2.33 0.92
N ILE A 140 14.55 -3.16 0.95
CA ILE A 140 14.17 -4.02 -0.18
C ILE A 140 13.73 -3.19 -1.38
N VAL A 141 12.79 -2.26 -1.19
CA VAL A 141 12.24 -1.47 -2.31
C VAL A 141 13.27 -0.51 -2.91
N SER A 142 14.31 -0.16 -2.14
CA SER A 142 15.41 0.69 -2.61
C SER A 142 16.59 -0.12 -3.19
N GLY A 143 16.55 -1.44 -3.08
CA GLY A 143 17.63 -2.33 -3.51
C GLY A 143 17.68 -2.54 -5.02
N SER A 144 18.85 -2.90 -5.55
CA SER A 144 19.06 -3.21 -6.97
C SER A 144 18.55 -4.60 -7.38
N SER A 145 18.18 -5.47 -6.42
CA SER A 145 17.65 -6.81 -6.69
C SER A 145 16.63 -7.24 -5.63
N PRO A 146 15.45 -6.58 -5.56
CA PRO A 146 14.43 -6.87 -4.56
C PRO A 146 13.98 -8.34 -4.56
N GLY A 147 13.84 -8.92 -5.76
CA GLY A 147 13.45 -10.33 -5.92
C GLY A 147 14.37 -11.32 -5.22
N THR A 148 15.68 -11.10 -5.30
CA THR A 148 16.68 -11.95 -4.60
C THR A 148 16.56 -11.81 -3.08
N GLN A 149 16.28 -10.61 -2.58
CA GLN A 149 16.19 -10.34 -1.15
C GLN A 149 14.93 -10.95 -0.51
N VAL A 150 13.82 -10.98 -1.25
CA VAL A 150 12.58 -11.61 -0.77
C VAL A 150 12.52 -13.12 -1.00
N GLY A 151 13.21 -13.64 -2.05
CA GLY A 151 13.25 -15.06 -2.37
C GLY A 151 14.28 -15.90 -1.60
N SER A 152 15.08 -15.28 -0.71
CA SER A 152 16.11 -15.96 0.08
C SER A 152 15.62 -16.51 1.43
N ILE A 153 14.29 -16.64 1.64
CA ILE A 153 13.66 -17.12 2.88
C ILE A 153 12.98 -18.45 2.65
#